data_AF-A0A960Q8L9-F1
#
_entry.id   AF-A0A960Q8L9-F1
#
_cell.length_a   1.000
_cell.length_b   1.000
_cell.length_c   1.000
_cell.angle_alpha   90.00
_cell.angle_beta   90.00
_cell.angle_gamma   90.00
#
_symmetry.space_group_name_H-M   'P 1'
#
loop_
_entity.id
_entity.type
_entity.pdbx_description
1 polymer ?
#
loop_
_entity_poly.entity_id
_entity_poly.type
_entity_poly.pdbx_seq_one_letter_code
_entity_poly.pdbx_strand_id
1 'polypeptide(L)' 'FRFHDLRHDFCSRLVQAGQPLHVVAELAGHSKITTTQRYAHLSPEMKRKAIEALTSFNKRASG' A
#
# COMPACT_ATOMS: atom_id res chain seq x y z
N PHE A 1 -8.05 19.67 -15.16
CA PHE A 1 -7.34 18.40 -14.97
C PHE A 1 -6.11 18.65 -14.15
N ARG A 2 -6.26 18.51 -12.83
CA ARG A 2 -5.30 19.00 -11.84
C ARG A 2 -4.41 17.83 -11.42
N PHE A 3 -3.14 18.10 -11.13
CA PHE A 3 -2.16 17.15 -10.58
C PHE A 3 -2.69 16.24 -9.45
N HIS A 4 -3.77 16.64 -8.78
CA HIS A 4 -4.52 15.83 -7.82
C HIS A 4 -5.05 14.51 -8.40
N ASP A 5 -5.54 14.48 -9.64
CA ASP A 5 -6.13 13.28 -10.23
C ASP A 5 -5.04 12.24 -10.54
N LEU A 6 -3.88 12.70 -11.06
CA LEU A 6 -2.73 11.84 -11.33
C LEU A 6 -2.09 11.31 -10.04
N ARG A 7 -1.94 12.17 -9.04
CA ARG A 7 -1.43 11.78 -7.72
C ARG A 7 -2.38 10.82 -7.01
N HIS A 8 -3.68 11.01 -7.18
CA HIS A 8 -4.71 10.13 -6.63
C HIS A 8 -4.66 8.76 -7.28
N ASP A 9 -4.60 8.72 -8.61
CA ASP A 9 -4.48 7.48 -9.37
C ASP A 9 -3.17 6.74 -9.06
N PHE A 10 -2.06 7.46 -8.99
CA PHE A 10 -0.75 6.92 -8.58
C PHE A 10 -0.79 6.28 -7.18
N CYS A 11 -1.29 7.00 -6.18
CA CYS A 11 -1.38 6.48 -4.81
C CYS A 11 -2.36 5.29 -4.73
N SER A 12 -3.50 5.37 -5.41
CA SER A 12 -4.52 4.31 -5.43
C SER A 12 -3.97 3.03 -6.04
N ARG A 13 -3.28 3.11 -7.19
CA ARG A 13 -2.66 1.96 -7.86
C ARG A 13 -1.58 1.30 -7.03
N LEU A 14 -0.72 2.08 -6.37
CA LEU A 14 0.33 1.52 -5.52
C LEU A 14 -0.24 0.79 -4.30
N VAL A 15 -1.26 1.37 -3.66
CA VAL A 15 -1.93 0.71 -2.53
C VAL A 15 -2.66 -0.56 -3.00
N GLN A 16 -3.33 -0.53 -4.15
CA GLN A 16 -3.94 -1.73 -4.72
C GLN A 16 -2.90 -2.80 -5.10
N ALA A 17 -1.72 -2.40 -5.57
CA ALA A 17 -0.60 -3.29 -5.84
C ALA A 17 0.02 -3.92 -4.57
N GLY A 18 -0.44 -3.52 -3.39
CA GLY A 18 0.03 -4.09 -2.12
C GLY A 18 1.18 -3.33 -1.47
N GLN A 19 1.52 -2.13 -1.95
CA GLN A 19 2.59 -1.35 -1.35
C GLN A 19 2.13 -0.69 -0.04
N PRO A 20 2.97 -0.71 1.01
CA PRO A 20 2.62 -0.14 2.29
C PRO A 20 2.51 1.38 2.20
N LEU A 21 1.57 1.96 2.97
CA LEU A 21 1.22 3.39 2.90
C LEU A 21 2.40 4.34 3.15
N HIS A 22 3.39 3.92 3.94
CA HIS A 22 4.59 4.72 4.17
C HIS A 22 5.44 4.86 2.89
N VAL A 23 5.64 3.76 2.14
CA VAL A 23 6.33 3.78 0.84
C VAL A 23 5.56 4.63 -0.15
N VAL A 24 4.22 4.48 -0.20
CA VAL A 24 3.39 5.29 -1.10
C VAL A 24 3.47 6.78 -0.74
N ALA A 25 3.52 7.12 0.55
CA ALA A 25 3.69 8.50 1.00
C ALA A 25 5.06 9.08 0.59
N GLU A 26 6.13 8.30 0.72
CA GLU A 26 7.48 8.68 0.34
C GLU A 26 7.61 8.86 -1.19
N LEU A 27 7.10 7.91 -1.97
CA LEU A 27 7.09 7.98 -3.44
C LEU A 27 6.24 9.13 -3.97
N ALA A 28 5.15 9.46 -3.27
CA ALA A 28 4.35 10.63 -3.59
C ALA A 28 5.04 11.94 -3.14
N GLY A 29 6.02 11.90 -2.23
CA GLY A 29 6.59 13.10 -1.62
C GLY A 29 5.62 13.79 -0.65
N HIS A 30 4.74 13.03 -0.01
CA HIS A 30 3.86 13.55 1.04
C HIS A 30 4.65 13.75 2.33
N SER A 31 4.78 15.00 2.76
CA SER A 31 5.41 15.33 4.06
C SER A 31 4.61 14.80 5.26
N LYS A 32 3.32 14.47 5.08
CA LYS A 32 2.45 13.91 6.11
C LYS A 32 1.79 12.63 5.63
N ILE A 33 1.95 11.56 6.41
CA ILE A 33 1.32 10.26 6.11
C ILE A 33 -0.21 10.33 6.18
N THR A 34 -0.77 11.31 6.89
CA THR A 34 -2.22 11.56 6.98
C THR A 34 -2.86 11.82 5.63
N THR A 35 -2.13 12.42 4.67
CA THR A 35 -2.59 12.60 3.29
C THR A 35 -2.76 11.26 2.57
N THR A 36 -1.88 10.29 2.88
CA THR A 36 -1.92 8.94 2.30
C THR A 36 -2.88 8.01 3.05
N GLN A 37 -3.20 8.30 4.32
CA GLN A 37 -4.19 7.51 5.11
C GLN A 37 -5.57 7.46 4.47
N ARG A 38 -5.94 8.45 3.64
CA ARG A 38 -7.16 8.40 2.82
C ARG A 38 -7.22 7.11 1.98
N TYR A 39 -6.10 6.53 1.57
CA TYR A 39 -6.04 5.31 0.76
C TYR A 39 -5.96 4.02 1.60
N ALA A 40 -5.88 4.12 2.93
CA ALA A 40 -5.76 2.95 3.80
C ALA A 40 -6.93 1.98 3.68
N HIS A 41 -8.11 2.45 3.29
CA HIS A 41 -9.29 1.60 3.05
C HIS A 41 -9.17 0.73 1.79
N LEU A 42 -8.20 0.98 0.90
CA LEU A 42 -7.86 0.10 -0.23
C LEU A 42 -6.92 -1.05 0.20
N SER A 43 -6.44 -1.00 1.44
CA SER A 43 -5.54 -1.98 2.06
C SER A 43 -6.17 -3.26 2.68
N PRO A 44 -7.50 -3.49 2.77
CA PRO A 44 -8.05 -4.74 3.34
C PRO A 44 -7.49 -6.00 2.65
N GLU A 45 -7.35 -5.93 1.32
CA GLU A 45 -6.74 -7.02 0.55
C GLU A 45 -5.24 -7.18 0.88
N MET A 46 -4.56 -6.09 1.23
CA MET A 46 -3.16 -6.14 1.66
C MET A 46 -2.97 -6.83 2.99
N LYS A 47 -3.87 -6.61 3.96
CA LYS A 47 -3.81 -7.34 5.24
C LYS A 47 -3.90 -8.84 5.01
N ARG A 48 -4.79 -9.26 4.11
CA ARG A 48 -4.92 -10.67 3.71
C ARG A 48 -3.65 -11.19 3.02
N LYS A 49 -3.12 -10.46 2.03
CA LYS A 49 -1.87 -10.79 1.33
C LYS A 49 -0.66 -10.86 2.28
N ALA A 50 -0.57 -9.99 3.28
CA ALA A 50 0.51 -9.98 4.26
C ALA A 50 0.48 -11.23 5.15
N ILE A 51 -0.71 -11.64 5.61
CA ILE A 51 -0.89 -12.88 6.38
C ILE A 51 -0.58 -14.12 5.51
N GLU A 52 -1.00 -14.11 4.25
CA GLU A 52 -0.72 -15.17 3.29
C GLU A 52 0.79 -15.29 3.02
N ALA A 53 1.48 -14.16 2.83
CA ALA A 53 2.93 -14.11 2.68
C ALA A 53 3.66 -14.67 3.91
N LEU A 54 3.28 -14.27 5.12
CA LEU A 54 3.83 -14.80 6.37
C LEU A 54 3.62 -16.31 6.49
N THR A 55 2.42 -16.79 6.20
CA THR A 55 2.08 -18.22 6.22
C THR A 55 2.93 -19.00 5.22
N SER A 56 3.10 -18.48 4.00
CA SER A 56 3.94 -19.09 2.95
C SER A 56 5.42 -19.11 3.31
N PHE A 57 5.91 -18.09 4.03
CA PHE A 57 7.29 -18.00 4.49
C PHE A 57 7.55 -19.05 5.57
N ASN A 58 6.68 -19.16 6.58
CA ASN A 58 6.83 -20.15 7.65
C ASN A 58 6.75 -21.59 7.13
N LYS A 59 5.86 -21.88 6.17
CA LYS A 59 5.74 -23.21 5.57
C LYS A 59 7.03 -23.66 4.87
N ARG A 60 7.79 -22.73 4.28
CA ARG A 60 9.08 -23.01 3.63
C ARG A 60 10.25 -23.18 4.61
N ALA A 61 10.17 -22.59 5.80
CA ALA A 61 11.22 -22.70 6.82
C ALA A 61 11.10 -23.96 7.70
N SER A 62 10.01 -24.72 7.54
CA SER A 62 9.67 -25.89 8.37
C SER A 62 9.89 -27.23 7.65
N GLY A 63 10.49 -27.22 6.46
CA GLY A 63 10.83 -28.40 5.67
C GLY A 63 12.28 -28.33 5.19
#